data_AF-A0A8T5S1E0-F1
#
_entry.id   AF-A0A8T5S1E0-F1
#
_cell.length_a   1.000
_cell.length_b   1.000
_cell.length_c   1.000
_cell.angle_alpha   90.00
_cell.angle_beta   90.00
_cell.angle_gamma   90.00
#
_symmetry.space_group_name_H-M   'P 1'
#
loop_
_entity.id
_entity.type
_entity.pdbx_description
1 polymer ?
#
loop_
_entity_poly.entity_id
_entity_poly.type
_entity_poly.pdbx_seq_one_letter_code
_entity_poly.pdbx_strand_id
1 'polypeptide(L)'
;MVSTSKHPNITLLTYSEVIEFSGIPGNYNVKIEKKPRYVNEKKCTGCGLCTEKCPIKIPNEFDRGIGERSAIYISFPQSVPKLATIDKSVCIECGSCQRNCPTEAIEFDQQPEYLDLNVGAVVVATGWDEYPIMKYNDYKYGIYP
;
A
#
# COMPACT_ATOMS: atom_id res chain seq x y z
N MET A 1 -3.81 -11.93 9.73
CA MET A 1 -2.85 -10.82 9.51
C MET A 1 -1.91 -10.61 10.71
N VAL A 2 -2.40 -10.33 11.92
CA VAL A 2 -1.52 -10.08 13.09
C VAL A 2 -0.56 -11.25 13.38
N SER A 3 -1.07 -12.49 13.39
CA SER A 3 -0.23 -13.68 13.59
C SER A 3 0.81 -13.85 12.48
N THR A 4 0.42 -13.62 11.22
CA THR A 4 1.29 -13.69 10.05
C THR A 4 2.45 -12.69 10.15
N SER A 5 2.18 -11.45 10.57
CA SER A 5 3.19 -10.40 10.70
C SER A 5 4.22 -10.65 11.80
N LYS A 6 3.95 -11.56 12.75
CA LYS A 6 4.83 -11.88 13.88
C LYS A 6 5.43 -13.29 13.78
N HIS A 7 5.16 -14.02 12.71
CA HIS A 7 5.57 -15.40 12.59
C HIS A 7 7.06 -15.51 12.21
N PRO A 8 7.88 -16.29 12.93
CA PRO A 8 9.33 -16.32 12.74
C PRO A 8 9.76 -16.85 11.36
N ASN A 9 8.94 -17.70 10.73
CA ASN A 9 9.22 -18.28 9.41
C ASN A 9 8.47 -17.57 8.26
N ILE A 10 7.86 -16.41 8.51
CA ILE A 10 7.16 -15.65 7.47
C ILE A 10 7.75 -14.25 7.40
N THR A 11 8.36 -13.94 6.26
CA THR A 11 8.75 -12.56 5.93
C THR A 11 7.59 -11.88 5.20
N LEU A 12 6.95 -10.92 5.86
CA LEU A 12 5.85 -10.17 5.28
C LEU A 12 6.36 -8.96 4.50
N LEU A 13 6.34 -9.04 3.17
CA LEU A 13 6.65 -7.92 2.27
C LEU A 13 5.33 -7.23 1.87
N THR A 14 4.99 -6.14 2.56
CA THR A 14 3.81 -5.34 2.23
C THR A 14 4.16 -4.18 1.32
N TYR A 15 3.23 -3.76 0.47
CA TYR A 15 3.48 -2.73 -0.54
C TYR A 15 4.67 -3.09 -1.43
N SER A 16 4.68 -4.35 -1.88
CA SER A 16 5.71 -4.94 -2.71
C SER A 16 5.07 -5.80 -3.80
N GLU A 17 5.68 -5.86 -4.97
CA GLU A 17 5.18 -6.60 -6.13
C GLU A 17 6.28 -7.45 -6.76
N VAL A 18 5.92 -8.62 -7.27
CA VAL A 18 6.82 -9.46 -8.07
C VAL A 18 6.92 -8.83 -9.45
N ILE A 19 8.12 -8.45 -9.86
CA ILE A 19 8.37 -7.80 -11.16
C ILE A 19 9.00 -8.74 -12.18
N GLU A 20 9.79 -9.72 -11.72
CA GLU A 20 10.41 -10.73 -12.59
C GLU A 20 10.30 -12.11 -11.93
N PHE A 21 10.00 -13.11 -12.75
CA PHE A 21 9.86 -14.50 -12.31
C PHE A 21 10.54 -15.43 -13.32
N SER A 22 11.49 -16.24 -12.87
CA SER A 22 12.23 -17.18 -13.72
C SER A 22 12.63 -18.44 -12.95
N GLY A 23 13.07 -19.47 -13.68
CA GLY A 23 13.57 -20.72 -13.09
C GLY A 23 12.68 -21.93 -13.42
N ILE A 24 12.85 -22.99 -12.64
CA ILE A 24 12.19 -24.29 -12.82
C ILE A 24 11.58 -24.77 -11.50
N PRO A 25 10.62 -25.72 -11.51
CA PRO A 25 10.07 -26.28 -10.29
C PRO A 25 11.15 -26.73 -9.30
N GLY A 26 11.08 -26.23 -8.06
CA GLY A 26 12.08 -26.47 -7.02
C GLY A 26 13.23 -25.47 -6.97
N ASN A 27 13.39 -24.59 -7.97
CA ASN A 27 14.41 -23.56 -8.01
C ASN A 27 13.95 -22.35 -8.84
N TYR A 28 13.19 -21.46 -8.22
CA TYR A 28 12.72 -20.21 -8.82
C TYR A 28 13.55 -19.03 -8.32
N ASN A 29 13.89 -18.12 -9.25
CA ASN A 29 14.44 -16.81 -8.94
C ASN A 29 13.36 -15.77 -9.16
N VAL A 30 13.04 -15.05 -8.10
CA VAL A 30 11.95 -14.07 -8.04
C VAL A 30 12.53 -12.73 -7.65
N LYS A 31 12.28 -11.71 -8.47
CA LYS A 31 12.64 -10.34 -8.16
C LYS A 31 11.41 -9.59 -7.68
N ILE A 32 11.51 -9.02 -6.49
CA ILE A 32 10.43 -8.27 -5.85
C ILE A 32 10.84 -6.81 -5.77
N GLU A 33 9.96 -5.93 -6.24
CA GLU A 33 10.06 -4.49 -5.99
C GLU A 33 9.31 -4.16 -4.70
N LYS A 34 10.02 -3.69 -3.68
CA LYS A 34 9.44 -3.06 -2.51
C LYS A 34 9.26 -1.56 -2.83
N LYS A 35 8.01 -1.15 -3.03
CA LYS A 35 7.67 0.22 -3.40
C LYS A 35 7.96 1.17 -2.22
N PRO A 36 8.48 2.39 -2.48
CA PRO A 36 8.74 3.35 -1.43
C PRO A 36 7.41 3.85 -0.84
N ARG A 37 7.25 3.76 0.47
CA ARG A 37 6.12 4.36 1.19
C ARG A 37 6.31 5.86 1.42
N TYR A 38 7.54 6.34 1.21
CA TYR A 38 8.05 7.64 1.62
C TYR A 38 7.92 7.88 3.13
N VAL A 39 7.90 6.78 3.87
CA VAL A 39 7.76 6.72 5.32
C VAL A 39 8.66 5.60 5.83
N ASN A 40 9.49 5.94 6.81
CA ASN A 40 10.35 5.00 7.51
C ASN A 40 9.51 4.05 8.37
N GLU A 41 9.46 2.77 7.96
CA GLU A 41 8.66 1.73 8.59
C GLU A 41 9.04 1.49 10.06
N LYS A 42 10.29 1.76 10.46
CA LYS A 42 10.77 1.55 11.84
C LYS A 42 10.41 2.71 12.77
N LYS A 43 10.32 3.93 12.24
CA LYS A 43 9.99 5.14 13.02
C LYS A 43 8.49 5.42 13.07
N CYS A 44 7.74 4.97 12.07
CA CYS A 44 6.31 5.23 11.99
C CYS A 44 5.54 4.44 13.06
N THR A 45 4.70 5.13 13.82
CA THR A 45 3.84 4.53 14.86
C THR A 45 2.41 4.27 14.39
N GLY A 46 2.05 4.72 13.19
CA GLY A 46 0.69 4.60 12.67
C GLY A 46 -0.35 5.46 13.42
N CYS A 47 0.07 6.59 14.01
CA CYS A 47 -0.81 7.46 14.81
C CYS A 47 -1.87 8.22 14.00
N GLY A 48 -1.64 8.47 12.71
CA GLY A 48 -2.61 9.14 11.82
C GLY A 48 -2.57 10.68 11.80
N LEU A 49 -1.77 11.34 12.64
CA LEU A 49 -1.71 12.82 12.65
C LEU A 49 -1.35 13.42 11.29
N CYS A 50 -0.48 12.76 10.53
CA CYS A 50 -0.09 13.20 9.20
C CYS A 50 -1.23 13.12 8.17
N THR A 51 -2.14 12.15 8.31
CA THR A 51 -3.30 11.99 7.40
C THR A 51 -4.35 13.07 7.66
N GLU A 52 -4.55 13.45 8.92
CA GLU A 52 -5.45 14.54 9.31
C GLU A 52 -5.00 15.91 8.78
N LYS A 53 -3.69 16.17 8.79
CA LYS A 53 -3.11 17.47 8.40
C LYS A 53 -2.83 17.61 6.90
N CYS A 54 -3.07 16.57 6.12
CA CYS A 54 -2.88 16.61 4.69
C CYS A 54 -4.04 17.37 4.01
N PRO A 55 -3.75 18.41 3.20
CA PRO A 55 -4.79 19.21 2.55
C PRO A 55 -5.43 18.51 1.33
N ILE A 56 -4.78 17.49 0.78
CA ILE A 56 -5.29 16.74 -0.36
C ILE A 56 -6.33 15.73 0.12
N LYS A 57 -7.49 15.71 -0.55
CA LYS A 57 -8.56 14.72 -0.37
C LYS A 57 -8.91 14.14 -1.74
N ILE A 58 -8.91 12.82 -1.82
CA ILE A 58 -9.24 12.05 -3.02
C ILE A 58 -10.13 10.87 -2.63
N PRO A 59 -10.92 10.32 -3.56
CA PRO A 59 -11.73 9.12 -3.29
C PRO A 59 -10.86 7.96 -2.79
N ASN A 60 -11.31 7.28 -1.74
CA ASN A 60 -10.61 6.15 -1.14
C ASN A 60 -10.95 4.87 -1.89
N GLU A 61 -9.94 4.21 -2.46
CA GLU A 61 -10.09 2.96 -3.20
C GLU A 61 -10.57 1.82 -2.31
N PHE A 62 -10.16 1.82 -1.02
CA PHE A 62 -10.63 0.82 -0.05
C PHE A 62 -12.13 0.94 0.21
N ASP A 63 -12.65 2.17 0.26
CA ASP A 63 -14.08 2.46 0.45
C ASP A 63 -14.84 2.52 -0.89
N ARG A 64 -14.25 1.98 -1.98
CA ARG A 64 -14.84 1.97 -3.34
C ARG A 64 -15.26 3.36 -3.84
N GLY A 65 -14.51 4.39 -3.46
CA GLY A 65 -14.75 5.78 -3.85
C GLY A 65 -15.88 6.48 -3.10
N ILE A 66 -16.48 5.84 -2.10
CA ILE A 66 -17.52 6.45 -1.24
C ILE A 66 -16.86 7.36 -0.20
N GLY A 67 -15.84 6.85 0.48
CA GLY A 67 -15.03 7.61 1.43
C GLY A 67 -13.96 8.43 0.73
N GLU A 68 -13.35 9.35 1.47
CA GLU A 68 -12.16 10.09 1.04
C GLU A 68 -10.94 9.66 1.84
N ARG A 69 -9.78 9.64 1.19
CA ARG A 69 -8.47 9.54 1.84
C ARG A 69 -7.61 10.74 1.47
N SER A 70 -6.55 10.95 2.23
CA SER A 70 -5.52 11.95 1.90
C SER A 70 -4.37 11.36 1.08
N ALA A 71 -3.52 12.23 0.51
CA ALA A 71 -2.32 11.81 -0.23
C ALA A 71 -1.37 10.97 0.64
N ILE A 72 -1.18 11.34 1.91
CA ILE A 72 -0.64 10.43 2.93
C ILE A 72 -1.79 9.75 3.65
N TYR A 73 -1.79 8.42 3.73
CA TYR A 73 -2.93 7.66 4.24
C TYR A 73 -2.48 6.38 4.97
N ILE A 74 -3.42 5.79 5.72
CA ILE A 74 -3.35 4.43 6.26
C ILE A 74 -4.57 3.71 5.66
N SER A 75 -4.38 2.58 4.99
CA SER A 75 -5.44 1.95 4.15
C SER A 75 -6.77 1.76 4.88
N PHE A 76 -6.71 1.28 6.13
CA PHE A 76 -7.85 1.16 7.03
C PHE A 76 -7.36 1.09 8.49
N PRO A 77 -8.21 1.34 9.51
CA PRO A 77 -7.77 1.52 10.89
C PRO A 77 -7.02 0.33 11.51
N GLN A 78 -7.35 -0.90 11.09
CA GLN A 78 -6.74 -2.16 11.55
C GLN A 78 -5.71 -2.75 10.57
N SER A 79 -5.19 -1.93 9.65
CA SER A 79 -4.17 -2.36 8.68
C SER A 79 -2.94 -2.97 9.37
N VAL A 80 -2.35 -3.98 8.73
CA VAL A 80 -1.16 -4.69 9.22
C VAL A 80 -0.13 -4.76 8.09
N PRO A 81 1.06 -4.16 8.26
CA PRO A 81 1.47 -3.31 9.38
C PRO A 81 0.70 -1.97 9.36
N LYS A 82 0.47 -1.38 10.53
CA LYS A 82 -0.25 -0.11 10.66
C LYS A 82 0.69 1.07 10.35
N LEU A 83 1.01 1.25 9.08
CA LEU A 83 1.97 2.24 8.59
C LEU A 83 1.28 3.25 7.66
N ALA A 84 1.74 4.49 7.71
CA ALA A 84 1.36 5.50 6.74
C ALA A 84 2.11 5.28 5.42
N THR A 85 1.47 5.67 4.30
CA THR A 85 2.04 5.62 2.95
C THR A 85 1.70 6.91 2.23
N ILE A 86 2.64 7.48 1.48
CA ILE A 86 2.41 8.65 0.63
C ILE A 86 2.20 8.18 -0.81
N ASP A 87 1.08 8.56 -1.38
CA ASP A 87 0.81 8.41 -2.80
C ASP A 87 1.39 9.60 -3.56
N LYS A 88 2.53 9.40 -4.23
CA LYS A 88 3.19 10.44 -5.01
C LYS A 88 2.42 10.86 -6.27
N SER A 89 1.44 10.09 -6.74
CA SER A 89 0.65 10.49 -7.91
C SER A 89 -0.25 11.70 -7.63
N VAL A 90 -0.59 11.92 -6.35
CA VAL A 90 -1.47 13.03 -5.91
C VAL A 90 -0.82 13.95 -4.88
N CYS A 91 0.34 13.57 -4.32
CA CYS A 91 1.07 14.40 -3.37
C CYS A 91 1.63 15.66 -4.05
N ILE A 92 1.40 16.82 -3.42
CA ILE A 92 1.94 18.12 -3.87
C ILE A 92 3.21 18.55 -3.13
N GLU A 93 3.82 17.66 -2.35
CA GLU A 93 5.05 17.88 -1.59
C GLU A 93 5.05 19.14 -0.66
N CYS A 94 3.88 19.54 -0.14
CA CYS A 94 3.73 20.73 0.71
C CYS A 94 4.42 20.65 2.10
N GLY A 95 4.93 19.48 2.48
CA GLY A 95 5.62 19.24 3.76
C GLY A 95 4.75 19.28 5.02
N SER A 96 3.42 19.43 4.90
CA SER A 96 2.51 19.49 6.07
C SER A 96 2.61 18.22 6.93
N CYS A 97 2.63 17.06 6.29
CA CYS A 97 2.76 15.77 6.98
C CYS A 97 4.08 15.66 7.75
N GLN A 98 5.20 16.10 7.16
CA GLN A 98 6.53 16.06 7.78
C GLN A 98 6.59 16.94 9.04
N ARG A 99 6.08 18.18 8.98
CA ARG A 99 6.03 19.11 10.12
C ARG A 99 5.20 18.59 11.30
N ASN A 100 4.20 17.73 11.04
CA ASN A 100 3.29 17.21 12.04
C ASN A 100 3.60 15.75 12.47
N CYS A 101 4.70 15.16 11.98
CA CYS A 101 5.08 13.80 12.35
C CYS A 101 5.97 13.82 13.60
N PRO A 102 5.50 13.33 14.77
CA PRO A 102 6.26 13.41 16.02
C PRO A 102 7.50 12.51 16.04
N THR A 103 7.56 11.50 15.17
CA THR A 103 8.69 10.55 15.08
C THR A 103 9.59 10.80 13.88
N GLU A 104 9.35 11.89 13.13
CA GLU A 104 10.14 12.27 11.96
C GLU A 104 10.31 11.11 10.97
N ALA A 105 9.22 10.37 10.76
CA ALA A 105 9.23 9.16 9.94
C ALA A 105 9.06 9.43 8.44
N ILE A 106 8.82 10.67 8.00
CA ILE A 106 8.53 10.97 6.59
C ILE A 106 9.84 11.23 5.83
N GLU A 107 10.04 10.49 4.73
CA GLU A 107 11.26 10.45 3.92
C GLU A 107 10.87 10.51 2.43
N PHE A 108 10.77 11.71 1.86
CA PHE A 108 10.28 11.92 0.48
C PHE A 108 11.22 11.40 -0.61
N ASP A 109 12.49 11.23 -0.30
CA ASP A 109 13.56 10.77 -1.16
C ASP A 109 13.76 9.24 -1.11
N GLN A 110 12.94 8.52 -0.34
CA GLN A 110 12.95 7.06 -0.28
C GLN A 110 12.84 6.47 -1.69
N GLN A 111 13.78 5.59 -2.03
CA GLN A 111 13.84 4.89 -3.31
C GLN A 111 13.22 3.49 -3.21
N PRO A 112 12.73 2.92 -4.33
CA PRO A 112 12.36 1.51 -4.36
C PRO A 112 13.54 0.61 -4.02
N GLU A 113 13.26 -0.48 -3.31
CA GLU A 113 14.23 -1.52 -2.98
C GLU A 113 13.91 -2.78 -3.81
N TYR A 114 14.93 -3.38 -4.42
CA TYR A 114 14.79 -4.61 -5.19
C TYR A 114 15.38 -5.78 -4.40
N LEU A 115 14.59 -6.85 -4.27
CA LEU A 115 14.94 -8.05 -3.52
C LEU A 115 14.94 -9.25 -4.46
N ASP A 116 16.07 -9.93 -4.54
CA ASP A 116 16.20 -11.20 -5.25
C ASP A 116 16.00 -12.37 -4.26
N LEU A 117 14.95 -13.16 -4.46
CA LEU A 117 14.63 -14.31 -3.64
C LEU A 117 14.72 -15.60 -4.45
N ASN A 118 15.40 -16.59 -3.88
CA ASN A 118 15.37 -17.96 -4.38
C ASN A 118 14.35 -18.78 -3.59
N VAL A 119 13.36 -19.35 -4.28
CA VAL A 119 12.26 -20.11 -3.64
C VAL A 119 11.98 -21.41 -4.37
N GLY A 120 11.61 -22.46 -3.63
CA GLY A 120 11.31 -23.77 -4.22
C GLY A 120 9.87 -23.91 -4.75
N ALA A 121 8.93 -23.14 -4.21
CA ALA A 121 7.52 -23.21 -4.55
C ALA A 121 6.87 -21.82 -4.49
N VAL A 122 5.78 -21.65 -5.26
CA VAL A 122 4.99 -20.42 -5.33
C VAL A 122 3.52 -20.78 -5.21
N VAL A 123 2.80 -19.98 -4.41
CA VAL A 123 1.34 -20.05 -4.28
C VAL A 123 0.77 -18.74 -4.76
N VAL A 124 -0.09 -18.79 -5.79
CA VAL A 124 -0.78 -17.60 -6.32
C VAL A 124 -2.12 -17.45 -5.61
N ALA A 125 -2.29 -16.33 -4.91
CA ALA A 125 -3.49 -16.01 -4.15
C ALA A 125 -3.83 -14.50 -4.25
N THR A 126 -3.81 -13.95 -5.47
CA THR A 126 -4.01 -12.52 -5.75
C THR A 126 -5.48 -12.07 -5.66
N GLY A 127 -6.41 -12.97 -5.40
CA GLY A 127 -7.81 -12.64 -5.19
C GLY A 127 -8.62 -12.49 -6.48
N TRP A 128 -9.56 -11.54 -6.48
CA TRP A 128 -10.54 -11.28 -7.52
C TRP A 128 -10.96 -9.80 -7.49
N ASP A 129 -11.56 -9.31 -8.58
CA ASP A 129 -12.13 -7.96 -8.68
C ASP A 129 -13.64 -8.02 -8.93
N GLU A 130 -14.36 -7.00 -8.46
CA GLU A 130 -15.78 -6.83 -8.75
C GLU A 130 -16.03 -6.61 -10.24
N TYR A 131 -17.18 -7.11 -10.71
CA TYR A 131 -17.60 -6.88 -12.09
C TYR A 131 -17.80 -5.37 -12.35
N PRO A 132 -17.29 -4.81 -13.47
CA PRO A 132 -17.44 -3.39 -13.77
C PRO A 132 -18.87 -3.08 -14.27
N ILE A 133 -19.80 -2.88 -13.34
CA ILE A 133 -21.24 -2.66 -13.60
C ILE A 133 -21.49 -1.47 -14.55
N MET A 134 -20.58 -0.48 -14.62
CA MET A 134 -20.69 0.63 -15.56
C MET A 134 -20.65 0.24 -17.05
N LYS A 135 -20.12 -0.94 -17.41
CA LYS A 135 -20.02 -1.35 -18.83
C LYS A 135 -21.36 -1.70 -19.46
N TYR A 136 -22.35 -2.14 -18.69
CA TYR A 136 -23.69 -2.50 -19.16
C TYR A 136 -24.72 -1.84 -18.25
N ASN A 137 -24.97 -0.55 -18.50
CA ASN A 137 -25.65 0.31 -17.54
C ASN A 137 -27.19 0.30 -17.65
N ASP A 138 -27.80 -0.86 -17.91
CA ASP A 138 -29.26 -1.00 -17.97
C ASP A 138 -29.92 -0.65 -16.62
N TYR A 139 -29.18 -0.86 -15.53
CA TYR A 139 -29.58 -0.53 -14.17
C TYR A 139 -29.18 0.89 -13.73
N LYS A 140 -28.63 1.71 -14.64
CA LYS A 140 -28.33 3.14 -14.40
C LYS A 140 -27.46 3.41 -13.16
N TYR A 141 -26.56 2.48 -12.85
CA TYR A 141 -25.49 2.63 -11.87
C TYR A 141 -24.66 3.90 -12.16
N GLY A 142 -24.41 4.70 -11.12
CA GLY A 142 -23.71 6.00 -11.21
C GLY A 142 -24.56 7.17 -11.73
N ILE A 143 -25.83 6.95 -12.12
CA ILE A 143 -26.76 8.02 -12.52
C ILE A 143 -27.69 8.40 -11.37
N TYR A 144 -28.15 7.41 -10.61
CA TYR A 144 -29.00 7.63 -9.45
C TYR A 144 -28.21 7.51 -8.14
N PRO A 145 -28.50 8.35 -7.14
CA PRO A 145 -27.89 8.28 -5.81
C PRO A 145 -28.39 7.09 -5.00
#